data_AF-A0A9X3Z3A1-F1
#
_entry.id   AF-A0A9X3Z3A1-F1
#
_cell.length_a   1.000
_cell.length_b   1.000
_cell.length_c   1.000
_cell.angle_alpha   90.00
_cell.angle_beta   90.00
_cell.angle_gamma   90.00
#
_symmetry.space_group_name_H-M   'P 1'
#
loop_
_entity.id
_entity.type
_entity.pdbx_description
1 polymer ?
#
loop_
_entity_poly.entity_id
_entity_poly.type
_entity_poly.pdbx_seq_one_letter_code
_entity_poly.pdbx_strand_id
1 'polypeptide(L)'
;MEYLCPTCHQVFQAEAEICPHLLSFFASLHGKKVWRIRYLHRYAYEFLSDDQFQAMVSEKPLMVSEAICIEDFNAETCTGVNAIGKIVSILE
;
A
#
# COMPACT_ATOMS: atom_id res chain seq x y z
N MET A 1 -12.55 3.16 4.04
CA MET A 1 -11.35 2.79 4.84
C MET A 1 -10.44 4.00 4.96
N GLU A 2 -9.59 4.10 6.00
CA GLU A 2 -8.62 5.19 6.15
C GLU A 2 -7.22 4.77 5.69
N TYR A 3 -6.51 5.66 5.01
CA TYR A 3 -5.19 5.43 4.43
C TYR A 3 -4.24 6.56 4.79
N LEU A 4 -2.98 6.23 5.08
CA LEU A 4 -1.91 7.18 5.33
C LEU A 4 -1.03 7.29 4.10
N CYS A 5 -0.85 8.51 3.58
CA CYS A 5 0.16 8.75 2.56
C CYS A 5 1.57 8.63 3.18
N PRO A 6 2.48 7.78 2.64
CA PRO A 6 3.82 7.61 3.18
C PRO A 6 4.73 8.82 2.96
N THR A 7 4.33 9.75 2.08
CA THR A 7 5.13 10.93 1.71
C THR A 7 4.71 12.17 2.51
N CYS A 8 3.42 12.48 2.58
CA CYS A 8 2.93 13.69 3.27
C CYS A 8 2.32 13.42 4.66
N HIS A 9 2.18 12.15 5.07
CA HIS A 9 1.62 11.71 6.35
C HIS A 9 0.18 12.19 6.63
N GLN A 10 -0.56 12.58 5.59
CA GLN A 10 -1.98 12.88 5.70
C GLN A 10 -2.82 11.60 5.62
N VAL A 11 -3.85 11.54 6.45
CA VAL A 11 -4.86 10.47 6.42
C VAL A 11 -6.00 10.87 5.48
N PHE A 12 -6.43 9.95 4.62
CA PHE A 12 -7.52 10.14 3.68
C PHE A 12 -8.44 8.91 3.63
N GLN A 13 -9.65 9.06 3.09
CA GLN A 13 -10.61 7.95 2.90
C GLN A 13 -10.54 7.39 1.48
N ALA A 14 -10.90 6.11 1.29
CA ALA A 14 -10.89 5.44 -0.02
C ALA A 14 -11.57 6.24 -1.13
N GLU A 15 -12.68 6.89 -0.77
CA GLU A 15 -13.58 7.64 -1.66
C GLU A 15 -13.10 9.09 -1.89
N ALA A 16 -12.08 9.53 -1.16
CA ALA A 16 -11.50 10.86 -1.28
C ALA A 16 -10.46 10.91 -2.41
N GLU A 17 -10.19 12.11 -2.90
CA GLU A 17 -9.14 12.35 -3.88
C GLU A 17 -7.76 11.98 -3.31
N ILE A 18 -7.01 11.18 -4.07
CA ILE A 18 -5.66 10.76 -3.68
C ILE A 18 -4.71 11.96 -3.84
N CYS A 19 -3.97 12.28 -2.78
CA CYS A 19 -3.04 13.40 -2.84
C CYS A 19 -1.93 13.19 -3.89
N PRO A 20 -1.40 14.28 -4.52
CA PRO A 20 -0.38 14.18 -5.57
C PRO A 20 0.89 13.44 -5.16
N HIS A 21 1.24 13.50 -3.86
CA HIS A 21 2.41 12.80 -3.33
C HIS A 21 2.23 11.28 -3.31
N LEU A 22 1.01 10.81 -3.01
CA LEU A 22 0.69 9.40 -3.06
C LEU A 22 0.59 8.92 -4.51
N LEU A 23 0.03 9.72 -5.42
CA LEU A 23 0.04 9.42 -6.86
C LEU A 23 1.47 9.26 -7.39
N SER A 24 2.38 10.16 -6.99
CA SER A 24 3.79 10.07 -7.37
C SER A 24 4.47 8.82 -6.82
N PHE A 25 4.16 8.46 -5.57
CA PHE A 25 4.63 7.21 -4.96
C PHE A 25 4.13 5.99 -5.74
N PHE A 26 2.83 5.91 -6.03
CA PHE A 26 2.25 4.83 -6.83
C PHE A 26 2.82 4.75 -8.23
N ALA A 27 3.02 5.89 -8.91
CA ALA A 27 3.66 5.92 -10.22
C ALA A 27 5.06 5.29 -10.20
N SER A 28 5.83 5.51 -9.12
CA SER A 28 7.17 4.91 -8.96
C SER A 28 7.15 3.38 -8.76
N LEU A 29 5.98 2.83 -8.43
CA LEU A 29 5.72 1.42 -8.20
C LEU A 29 4.96 0.76 -9.37
N HIS A 30 4.75 1.45 -10.49
CA HIS A 30 4.11 0.85 -11.65
C HIS A 30 4.89 -0.39 -12.15
N GLY A 31 4.18 -1.50 -12.34
CA GLY A 31 4.74 -2.80 -12.70
C GLY A 31 5.54 -3.48 -11.58
N LYS A 32 5.53 -2.95 -10.36
CA LYS A 32 6.25 -3.50 -9.21
C LYS A 32 5.29 -4.07 -8.17
N LYS A 33 5.88 -4.73 -7.16
CA LYS A 33 5.17 -5.17 -5.97
C LYS A 33 4.94 -4.00 -5.01
N VAL A 34 3.73 -3.93 -4.48
CA VAL A 34 3.31 -2.96 -3.48
C VAL A 34 2.56 -3.67 -2.37
N TRP A 35 2.76 -3.20 -1.15
CA TRP A 35 2.13 -3.71 0.04
C TRP A 35 1.16 -2.67 0.59
N ARG A 36 -0.01 -3.13 1.01
CA ARG A 36 -0.87 -2.37 1.93
C ARG A 36 -0.93 -3.13 3.24
N ILE A 37 -0.58 -2.46 4.32
CA ILE A 37 -0.57 -3.05 5.66
C ILE A 37 -1.38 -2.20 6.62
N ARG A 38 -1.88 -2.82 7.69
CA ARG A 38 -2.44 -2.12 8.85
C ARG A 38 -1.84 -2.71 10.11
N TYR A 39 -1.23 -1.86 10.93
CA TYR A 39 -0.66 -2.28 12.20
C TYR A 39 -1.74 -2.54 13.23
N LEU A 40 -1.45 -3.43 14.17
CA LEU A 40 -2.41 -3.88 15.20
C LEU A 40 -2.95 -2.73 16.09
N HIS A 41 -2.19 -1.64 16.21
CA HIS A 41 -2.54 -0.46 17.01
C HIS A 41 -2.75 0.81 16.17
N ARG A 42 -2.97 0.69 14.85
CA ARG A 42 -3.18 1.85 13.97
C ARG A 42 -4.50 1.76 13.20
N TYR A 43 -5.15 2.93 13.16
CA TYR A 43 -6.30 3.33 12.34
C TYR A 43 -6.15 2.98 10.86
N ALA A 44 -5.26 3.74 10.25
CA ALA A 44 -5.10 3.83 8.82
C ALA A 44 -4.23 2.70 8.27
N TYR A 45 -4.53 2.30 7.05
CA TYR A 45 -3.65 1.50 6.23
C TYR A 45 -2.46 2.32 5.74
N GLU A 46 -1.33 1.66 5.57
CA GLU A 46 -0.08 2.23 5.07
C GLU A 46 0.35 1.47 3.81
N PHE A 47 1.02 2.19 2.91
CA PHE A 47 1.57 1.64 1.69
C PHE A 47 3.09 1.54 1.77
N LEU A 48 3.64 0.43 1.29
CA LEU A 48 5.07 0.20 1.22
C LEU A 48 5.46 -0.35 -0.16
N SER A 49 6.62 0.07 -0.66
CA SER A 49 7.29 -0.69 -1.72
C SER A 49 7.76 -2.04 -1.18
N ASP A 50 8.06 -2.99 -2.07
CA ASP A 50 8.63 -4.27 -1.63
C ASP A 50 9.96 -4.07 -0.89
N ASP A 51 10.85 -3.21 -1.40
CA ASP A 51 12.13 -2.91 -0.72
C ASP A 51 11.93 -2.38 0.70
N GLN A 52 10.96 -1.48 0.90
CA GLN A 52 10.62 -0.96 2.22
C GLN A 52 10.10 -2.07 3.13
N PHE A 53 9.20 -2.92 2.62
CA PHE A 53 8.66 -4.03 3.38
C PHE A 53 9.77 -5.02 3.80
N GLN A 54 10.65 -5.41 2.86
CA GLN A 54 11.77 -6.32 3.12
C GLN A 54 12.75 -5.76 4.16
N ALA A 55 13.10 -4.47 4.06
CA ALA A 55 13.95 -3.81 5.04
C ALA A 55 13.34 -3.87 6.45
N MET A 56 12.04 -3.59 6.56
CA MET A 56 11.33 -3.56 7.85
C MET A 56 11.23 -4.94 8.51
N VAL A 57 10.88 -5.99 7.75
CA VAL A 57 10.76 -7.36 8.30
C VAL A 57 12.13 -7.97 8.65
N SER A 58 13.19 -7.52 7.98
CA SER A 58 14.57 -7.96 8.27
C SER A 58 15.09 -7.43 9.61
N GLU A 59 14.64 -6.23 10.01
CA GLU A 59 15.02 -5.64 11.30
C GLU A 59 14.24 -6.26 12.47
N LYS A 60 12.91 -6.42 12.31
CA LYS A 60 12.05 -6.98 13.35
C LYS A 60 10.73 -7.51 12.78
N PRO A 61 10.09 -8.49 13.46
CA PRO A 61 8.74 -8.91 13.10
C PRO A 61 7.75 -7.74 13.12
N LEU A 62 6.92 -7.65 12.09
CA LEU A 62 5.85 -6.65 12.00
C LEU A 62 4.57 -7.16 12.66
N MET A 63 4.04 -6.38 13.60
CA MET A 63 2.76 -6.66 14.26
C MET A 63 1.61 -6.01 13.48
N VAL A 64 1.09 -6.74 12.50
CA VAL A 64 0.01 -6.29 11.61
C VAL A 64 -1.30 -7.01 11.94
N SER A 65 -2.42 -6.29 11.82
CA SER A 65 -3.77 -6.87 11.82
C SER A 65 -4.18 -7.29 10.41
N GLU A 66 -3.65 -6.63 9.38
CA GLU A 66 -3.91 -6.94 7.98
C GLU A 66 -2.69 -6.61 7.12
N ALA A 67 -2.43 -7.46 6.12
CA ALA A 67 -1.43 -7.21 5.09
C ALA A 67 -1.91 -7.81 3.77
N ILE A 68 -1.83 -7.02 2.70
CA ILE A 68 -2.02 -7.48 1.34
C ILE A 68 -0.78 -7.17 0.52
N CYS A 69 -0.45 -8.09 -0.38
CA CYS A 69 0.60 -7.96 -1.38
C CYS A 69 -0.07 -7.92 -2.75
N ILE A 70 0.25 -6.89 -3.53
CA ILE A 70 -0.20 -6.75 -4.91
C ILE A 70 1.04 -6.74 -5.82
N GLU A 71 1.06 -7.68 -6.74
CA GLU A 71 2.05 -7.82 -7.81
C GLU A 71 1.55 -7.16 -9.09
N ASP A 72 2.47 -6.86 -10.03
CA ASP A 72 2.19 -6.18 -11.29
C ASP A 72 1.29 -4.94 -11.13
N PHE A 73 1.62 -4.10 -10.15
CA PHE A 73 0.77 -2.97 -9.76
C PHE A 73 0.63 -1.95 -10.90
N ASN A 74 -0.60 -1.66 -11.30
CA ASN A 74 -0.94 -0.59 -12.21
C ASN A 74 -1.33 0.67 -11.43
N ALA A 75 -0.44 1.66 -11.45
CA ALA A 75 -0.63 2.95 -10.77
C ALA A 75 -1.81 3.79 -11.32
N GLU A 76 -2.20 3.61 -12.58
CA GLU A 76 -3.30 4.37 -13.19
C GLU A 76 -4.67 3.92 -12.66
N THR A 77 -4.81 2.61 -12.43
CA THR A 77 -6.06 1.99 -11.93
C THR A 77 -5.98 1.61 -10.46
N CYS A 78 -4.83 1.80 -9.81
CA CYS A 78 -4.54 1.37 -8.44
C CYS A 78 -4.83 -0.13 -8.20
N THR A 79 -4.64 -0.96 -9.23
CA THR A 79 -4.96 -2.39 -9.18
C THR A 79 -3.73 -3.25 -9.50
N GLY A 80 -3.77 -4.51 -9.12
CA GLY A 80 -2.80 -5.51 -9.58
C GLY A 80 -3.27 -6.91 -9.21
N VAL A 81 -2.34 -7.85 -9.13
CA VAL A 81 -2.64 -9.26 -8.87
C VAL A 81 -2.25 -9.62 -7.44
N ASN A 82 -3.17 -10.22 -6.69
CA ASN A 82 -2.86 -10.70 -5.33
C ASN A 82 -2.23 -12.11 -5.34
N ALA A 83 -1.86 -12.61 -4.17
CA ALA A 83 -1.21 -13.92 -3.99
C ALA A 83 -2.03 -15.14 -4.50
N ILE A 84 -3.33 -14.98 -4.76
CA ILE A 84 -4.19 -16.04 -5.32
C ILE A 84 -4.50 -15.83 -6.81
N GLY A 85 -3.81 -14.90 -7.48
CA GLY A 85 -3.96 -14.64 -8.91
C GLY A 85 -5.20 -13.81 -9.29
N LYS A 86 -5.88 -13.17 -8.32
CA LYS A 86 -7.03 -12.31 -8.59
C LYS A 86 -6.60 -10.86 -8.78
N ILE A 87 -7.25 -10.18 -9.73
CA ILE A 87 -7.16 -8.72 -9.87
C ILE A 87 -7.87 -8.08 -8.68
N VAL A 88 -7.17 -7.21 -7.96
CA VAL A 88 -7.68 -6.47 -6.79
C VAL A 88 -7.21 -5.02 -6.83
N SER A 89 -7.96 -4.14 -6.19
CA SER A 89 -7.54 -2.76 -5.93
C SER A 89 -6.75 -2.67 -4.63
N ILE A 90 -5.73 -1.82 -4.58
CA ILE A 90 -5.00 -1.53 -3.34
C ILE A 90 -5.82 -0.66 -2.37
N LEU A 91 -6.91 -0.07 -2.84
CA LEU A 91 -7.78 0.82 -2.06
C LEU A 91 -9.09 0.16 -1.60
N GLU A 92 -9.24 -1.15 -1.81
CA GLU A 92 -10.48 -1.92 -1.53
C GLU A 92 -10.38 -2.86 -0.31
#